data_AF-A0A540LD24-F1
#
_entry.id   AF-A0A540LD24-F1
#
_cell.length_a   1.000
_cell.length_b   1.000
_cell.length_c   1.000
_cell.angle_alpha   90.00
_cell.angle_beta   90.00
_cell.angle_gamma   90.00
#
_symmetry.space_group_name_H-M   'P 1'
#
loop_
_entity.id
_entity.type
_entity.pdbx_description
1 polymer ?
#
loop_
_entity_poly.entity_id
_entity_poly.type
_entity_poly.pdbx_seq_one_letter_code
_entity_poly.pdbx_strand_id
1 'polypeptide(L)'
;MASRLFLLMSLIISFLFSPSNLLGFTVTEARVVPAMYVFGDSLVDVGNNNYLQFSFAKANFPHNGLDFPTKQPTGRFCNGKNAADLLGKL
;
A
#
# COMPACT_ATOMS: atom_id res chain seq x y z
N MET A 1 16.46 -8.31 -57.63
CA MET A 1 15.26 -8.50 -56.77
C MET A 1 15.49 -9.51 -55.65
N ALA A 2 16.11 -10.66 -55.90
CA ALA A 2 16.35 -11.70 -54.88
C ALA A 2 17.17 -11.28 -53.65
N SER A 3 18.19 -10.42 -53.80
CA SER A 3 19.01 -9.95 -52.67
C SER A 3 18.26 -9.08 -51.66
N ARG A 4 17.29 -8.28 -52.13
CA ARG A 4 16.43 -7.45 -51.27
C ARG A 4 15.43 -8.30 -50.49
N LEU A 5 14.94 -9.38 -51.10
CA LEU A 5 14.05 -10.34 -50.46
C LEU A 5 14.78 -11.10 -49.34
N PHE A 6 16.01 -11.54 -49.59
CA PHE A 6 16.82 -12.24 -48.58
C PHE A 6 17.12 -11.38 -47.34
N LEU A 7 17.46 -10.10 -47.54
CA LEU A 7 17.69 -9.15 -46.44
C LEU A 7 16.42 -8.88 -45.63
N LEU A 8 15.26 -8.80 -46.28
CA LEU A 8 13.99 -8.62 -45.58
C LEU A 8 13.67 -9.83 -44.69
N MET A 9 13.89 -11.04 -45.22
CA MET A 9 13.65 -12.27 -44.47
C MET A 9 14.59 -12.42 -43.27
N SER A 10 15.88 -12.06 -43.40
CA SER A 10 16.81 -12.12 -42.27
C SER A 10 16.43 -11.13 -41.16
N LEU A 11 15.91 -9.96 -41.54
CA LEU A 11 15.49 -8.93 -40.59
C LEU A 11 14.24 -9.36 -39.82
N ILE A 12 13.27 -9.98 -40.49
CA ILE A 12 12.08 -10.56 -39.86
C ILE A 12 12.47 -11.67 -38.88
N ILE A 13 13.36 -12.58 -39.28
CA ILE A 13 13.83 -13.66 -38.41
C ILE A 13 14.55 -13.09 -37.18
N SER A 14 15.42 -12.08 -37.35
CA SER A 14 16.12 -11.45 -36.23
C SER A 14 15.17 -10.76 -35.23
N PHE A 15 14.06 -10.19 -35.71
CA PHE A 15 13.05 -9.56 -34.86
C PHE A 15 12.24 -10.60 -34.08
N LEU A 16 11.85 -11.71 -34.74
CA LEU A 16 11.10 -12.80 -34.11
C LEU A 16 11.93 -13.55 -33.04
N PHE A 17 13.24 -13.65 -33.22
CA PHE A 17 14.17 -14.28 -32.26
C PHE A 17 14.80 -13.29 -31.27
N SER A 18 14.35 -12.03 -31.23
CA SER A 18 14.90 -11.06 -30.27
C SER A 18 14.58 -11.49 -28.83
N PRO A 19 15.58 -11.56 -27.93
CA PRO A 19 15.41 -12.01 -26.55
C PRO A 19 14.49 -11.10 -25.71
N SER A 20 14.19 -9.88 -26.19
CA SER A 20 13.21 -8.98 -25.58
C SER A 20 11.78 -9.51 -25.67
N ASN A 21 11.45 -10.39 -26.62
CA ASN A 21 10.12 -11.00 -26.74
C ASN A 21 9.89 -12.16 -25.77
N LEU A 22 10.95 -12.67 -25.14
CA LEU A 22 10.87 -13.79 -24.18
C LEU A 22 10.66 -13.31 -22.74
N LEU A 23 10.94 -12.03 -22.46
CA LEU A 23 10.81 -11.45 -21.12
C LEU A 23 9.36 -10.98 -20.88
N GLY A 24 8.46 -11.95 -20.67
CA GLY A 24 7.12 -11.65 -20.17
C GLY A 24 7.20 -11.12 -18.74
N PHE A 25 7.02 -9.80 -18.55
CA PHE A 25 6.87 -9.23 -17.22
C PHE A 25 5.49 -9.63 -16.67
N THR A 26 5.46 -10.67 -15.84
CA THR A 26 4.24 -11.03 -15.10
C THR A 26 4.11 -10.06 -13.93
N VAL A 27 3.17 -9.11 -14.03
CA VAL A 27 2.70 -8.37 -12.86
C VAL A 27 1.88 -9.35 -12.05
N THR A 28 2.45 -9.90 -10.98
CA THR A 28 1.67 -10.66 -10.00
C THR A 28 0.79 -9.66 -9.25
N GLU A 29 -0.52 -9.84 -9.30
CA GLU A 29 -1.42 -9.03 -8.48
C GLU A 29 -1.12 -9.26 -7.00
N ALA A 30 -1.12 -8.17 -6.22
CA ALA A 30 -0.92 -8.26 -4.79
C ALA A 30 -2.03 -9.11 -4.15
N ARG A 31 -1.65 -10.10 -3.35
CA ARG A 31 -2.61 -10.97 -2.67
C ARG A 31 -3.41 -10.12 -1.67
N VAL A 32 -4.73 -10.13 -1.79
CA VAL A 32 -5.63 -9.47 -0.83
C VAL A 32 -5.43 -10.10 0.56
N VAL A 33 -5.07 -9.26 1.54
CA VAL A 33 -4.94 -9.67 2.94
C VAL A 33 -6.29 -9.44 3.62
N PRO A 34 -6.98 -10.48 4.12
CA PRO A 34 -8.35 -10.34 4.62
C PRO A 34 -8.44 -9.59 5.96
N ALA A 35 -7.36 -9.55 6.75
CA ALA A 35 -7.32 -8.88 8.04
C ALA A 35 -5.87 -8.56 8.45
N MET A 36 -5.71 -7.49 9.22
CA MET A 36 -4.46 -7.11 9.87
C MET A 36 -4.66 -7.05 11.38
N TYR A 37 -3.82 -7.76 12.13
CA TYR A 37 -3.76 -7.68 13.59
C TYR A 37 -2.59 -6.79 13.99
N VAL A 38 -2.86 -5.73 14.73
CA VAL A 38 -1.88 -4.70 15.06
C VAL A 38 -1.62 -4.71 16.55
N PHE A 39 -0.37 -4.97 16.92
CA PHE A 39 0.12 -4.94 18.30
C PHE A 39 1.14 -3.81 18.43
N GLY A 40 1.07 -3.07 19.53
CA GLY A 40 2.01 -1.98 19.78
C GLY A 40 1.53 -1.06 20.89
N ASP A 41 2.00 0.18 20.82
CA ASP A 41 1.73 1.23 21.79
C ASP A 41 0.86 2.35 21.19
N SER A 42 0.94 3.54 21.80
CA SER A 42 0.35 4.80 21.33
C SER A 42 0.46 5.07 19.81
N LEU A 43 1.54 4.67 19.15
CA LEU A 43 1.77 4.93 17.72
C LEU A 43 0.80 4.18 16.81
N VAL A 44 0.18 3.11 17.30
CA VAL A 44 -0.78 2.30 16.55
C VAL A 44 -2.15 2.23 17.23
N ASP A 45 -2.32 2.84 18.41
CA ASP A 45 -3.60 2.91 19.11
C ASP A 45 -4.62 3.74 18.31
N VAL A 46 -5.82 3.18 18.16
CA VAL A 46 -6.98 3.77 17.47
C VAL A 46 -8.11 4.15 18.42
N GLY A 47 -7.83 4.18 19.73
CA GLY A 47 -8.77 4.53 20.79
C GLY A 47 -9.08 3.38 21.76
N ASN A 48 -8.31 2.29 21.73
CA ASN A 48 -8.47 1.15 22.64
C ASN A 48 -8.35 1.60 24.10
N ASN A 49 -7.45 2.53 24.40
CA ASN A 49 -7.27 3.04 25.76
C ASN A 49 -8.50 3.76 26.34
N ASN A 50 -9.44 4.22 25.50
CA ASN A 50 -10.68 4.83 25.98
C ASN A 50 -11.59 3.81 26.70
N TYR A 51 -11.45 2.53 26.39
CA TYR A 51 -12.23 1.44 26.98
C TYR A 51 -11.59 0.82 28.23
N LEU A 52 -10.35 1.18 28.54
CA LEU A 52 -9.65 0.73 29.74
C LEU A 52 -10.05 1.60 30.93
N GLN A 53 -10.66 0.99 31.95
CA GLN A 53 -11.19 1.70 33.13
C GLN A 53 -10.11 2.50 33.88
N PHE A 54 -8.92 1.92 34.03
CA PHE A 54 -7.83 2.48 34.83
C PHE A 54 -6.68 3.07 33.99
N SER A 55 -6.91 3.34 32.70
CA SER A 55 -5.89 3.97 31.86
C SER A 55 -5.87 5.48 32.04
N PHE A 56 -4.71 6.02 32.41
CA PHE A 56 -4.44 7.46 32.38
C PHE A 56 -3.99 7.93 30.98
N ALA A 57 -3.51 7.02 30.14
CA ALA A 57 -3.02 7.33 28.80
C ALA A 57 -4.16 7.32 27.79
N LYS A 58 -4.96 8.39 27.75
CA LYS A 58 -6.05 8.56 26.78
C LYS A 58 -5.74 9.70 25.82
N ALA A 59 -5.97 9.49 24.52
CA ALA A 59 -5.79 10.51 23.48
C ALA A 59 -7.15 11.08 23.03
N ASN A 60 -7.94 11.52 24.00
CA ASN A 60 -9.26 12.11 23.81
C ASN A 60 -9.25 13.63 24.05
N PHE A 61 -8.10 14.29 23.83
CA PHE A 61 -7.97 15.74 23.96
C PHE A 61 -8.32 16.46 22.65
N PRO A 62 -8.71 17.74 22.70
CA PRO A 62 -9.15 18.49 21.51
C PRO A 62 -8.16 18.53 20.34
N HIS A 63 -6.86 18.38 20.60
CA HIS A 63 -5.84 18.37 19.56
C HIS A 63 -5.70 17.00 18.87
N ASN A 64 -6.12 15.91 19.51
CA ASN A 64 -6.15 14.59 18.88
C ASN A 64 -7.30 14.56 17.89
N GLY A 65 -7.04 14.19 16.63
CA GLY A 65 -8.08 14.04 15.61
C GLY A 65 -8.50 15.30 14.82
N LEU A 66 -7.77 16.42 14.92
CA LEU A 66 -8.05 17.65 14.17
C LEU A 66 -8.07 17.49 12.64
N ASP A 67 -7.29 16.56 12.09
CA ASP A 67 -7.17 16.32 10.65
C ASP A 67 -8.25 15.35 10.12
N PHE A 68 -9.08 14.77 11.00
CA PHE A 68 -10.25 14.01 10.56
C PHE A 68 -11.38 14.94 10.12
N PRO A 69 -12.26 14.51 9.19
CA PRO A 69 -13.42 15.30 8.78
C PRO A 69 -14.35 15.70 9.94
N THR A 70 -14.43 14.87 10.99
CA THR A 70 -15.22 15.13 12.19
C THR A 70 -14.59 16.19 13.09
N LYS A 71 -13.27 16.43 12.99
CA LYS A 71 -12.47 17.29 13.88
C LYS A 71 -12.70 16.98 15.37
N GLN A 72 -12.93 15.71 15.69
CA GLN A 72 -13.19 15.24 17.05
C GLN A 72 -12.11 14.26 17.50
N PRO A 73 -11.84 14.18 18.81
CA PRO A 73 -10.89 13.21 19.35
C PRO A 73 -11.32 11.78 19.08
N THR A 74 -10.46 11.03 18.39
CA THR A 74 -10.73 9.62 18.03
C THR A 74 -10.09 8.63 19.00
N GLY A 75 -9.27 9.08 19.96
CA GLY A 75 -8.44 8.20 20.78
C GLY A 75 -7.10 7.80 20.14
N ARG A 76 -6.73 8.38 18.99
CA ARG A 76 -5.40 8.23 18.39
C ARG A 76 -4.45 9.27 18.99
N PHE A 77 -3.21 8.88 19.29
CA PHE A 77 -2.17 9.77 19.82
C PHE A 77 -1.56 10.71 18.76
N CYS A 78 -2.38 11.14 17.78
CA CYS A 78 -2.00 12.06 16.72
C CYS A 78 -3.23 12.85 16.23
N ASN A 79 -3.01 13.81 15.33
CA ASN A 79 -4.08 14.66 14.79
C ASN A 79 -4.91 13.94 13.72
N GLY A 80 -4.46 12.82 13.18
CA GLY A 80 -5.04 12.17 12.00
C GLY A 80 -4.88 10.66 12.00
N LYS A 81 -4.69 10.08 10.82
CA LYS A 81 -4.44 8.65 10.64
C LYS A 81 -3.04 8.29 11.09
N ASN A 82 -2.89 7.15 11.77
CA ASN A 82 -1.60 6.57 12.10
C ASN A 82 -1.11 5.62 10.98
N ALA A 83 0.08 5.03 11.14
CA ALA A 83 0.64 4.12 10.16
C ALA A 83 -0.24 2.88 9.91
N ALA A 84 -0.86 2.33 10.95
CA ALA A 84 -1.76 1.18 10.83
C ALA A 84 -3.02 1.52 10.02
N ASP A 85 -3.58 2.73 10.17
CA ASP A 85 -4.71 3.17 9.34
C ASP A 85 -4.36 3.26 7.85
N LEU A 86 -3.11 3.60 7.53
CA LEU A 86 -2.63 3.67 6.15
C LEU A 86 -2.38 2.27 5.59
N LEU A 87 -1.73 1.40 6.37
CA LEU A 87 -1.46 0.01 5.97
C LEU A 87 -2.75 -0.80 5.81
N GLY A 88 -3.73 -0.63 6.68
CA GLY A 88 -5.03 -1.31 6.58
C GLY A 88 -5.93 -0.80 5.46
N LYS A 89 -5.53 0.25 4.75
CA LYS A 89 -6.21 0.77 3.55
C LYS A 89 -5.56 0.32 2.25
N LEU A 90 -4.34 -0.21 2.31
CA LEU A 90 -3.70 -0.88 1.17
C LEU A 90 -4.46 -2.16 0.83
#